data_AF-A0A1F9XN57-F1
#
_entry.id   AF-A0A1F9XN57-F1
#
_cell.length_a   1.000
_cell.length_b   1.000
_cell.length_c   1.000
_cell.angle_alpha   90.00
_cell.angle_beta   90.00
_cell.angle_gamma   90.00
#
_symmetry.space_group_name_H-M   'P 1'
#
loop_
_entity.id
_entity.type
_entity.pdbx_description
1 polymer ?
#
loop_
_entity_poly.entity_id
_entity_poly.type
_entity_poly.pdbx_seq_one_letter_code
_entity_poly.pdbx_strand_id
1 'polypeptide(L)'
;MLPNGVAKSFTFDNGPEFSRHEDITHELGAKVFFTKAYAAWQKGSIENFNRNVRIFLSRKADLDKIEEWKLQGLIDLINNRPKKCLGFLTPAEVFSSELEKLAYSCTSN
;
A
#
# COMPACT_ATOMS: atom_id res chain seq x y z
N MET A 1 5.29 13.36 -1.06
CA MET A 1 4.32 12.88 -2.08
C MET A 1 5.05 12.02 -3.09
N LEU A 2 4.41 10.96 -3.59
CA LEU A 2 4.99 10.15 -4.68
C LEU A 2 4.99 10.96 -5.99
N PRO A 3 6.02 10.83 -6.84
CA PRO A 3 6.00 11.48 -8.15
C PRO A 3 4.81 11.00 -9.00
N ASN A 4 4.24 11.92 -9.80
CA ASN A 4 3.13 11.60 -10.70
C ASN A 4 3.54 10.47 -11.67
N GLY A 5 2.62 9.52 -11.85
CA GLY A 5 2.82 8.39 -12.74
C GLY A 5 3.68 7.25 -12.16
N VAL A 6 4.14 7.31 -10.91
CA VAL A 6 4.79 6.15 -10.25
C VAL A 6 3.76 5.06 -9.96
N ALA A 7 2.61 5.43 -9.41
CA ALA A 7 1.50 4.49 -9.23
C ALA A 7 0.81 4.23 -10.57
N LYS A 8 1.02 3.04 -11.15
CA LYS A 8 0.43 2.66 -12.45
C LYS A 8 -0.98 2.11 -12.31
N SER A 9 -1.24 1.41 -11.22
CA SER A 9 -2.55 0.84 -10.93
C SER A 9 -2.78 0.64 -9.44
N PHE A 10 -4.06 0.56 -9.09
CA PHE A 10 -4.54 0.22 -7.76
C PHE A 10 -5.40 -1.03 -7.84
N THR A 11 -5.37 -1.85 -6.80
CA THR A 11 -6.25 -3.02 -6.68
C THR A 11 -6.96 -2.97 -5.34
N PHE A 12 -8.28 -2.94 -5.38
CA PHE A 12 -9.13 -2.91 -4.20
C PHE A 12 -9.92 -4.21 -4.04
N ASP A 13 -10.38 -4.48 -2.82
CA ASP A 13 -11.47 -5.42 -2.63
C ASP A 13 -12.82 -4.73 -2.90
N ASN A 14 -13.92 -5.51 -2.92
CA ASN A 14 -15.25 -5.00 -3.26
C ASN A 14 -15.92 -4.26 -2.09
N GLY A 15 -15.15 -3.53 -1.30
CA GLY A 15 -15.66 -2.69 -0.23
C GLY A 15 -16.39 -1.45 -0.79
N PRO A 16 -17.55 -1.05 -0.21
CA PRO A 16 -18.28 0.14 -0.66
C PRO A 16 -17.50 1.45 -0.49
N GLU A 17 -16.48 1.47 0.36
CA GLU A 17 -15.56 2.59 0.55
C GLU A 17 -14.81 2.99 -0.73
N PHE A 18 -14.67 2.08 -1.70
CA PHE A 18 -14.01 2.33 -2.98
C PHE A 18 -14.99 2.63 -4.14
N SER A 19 -16.24 2.95 -3.83
CA SER A 19 -17.27 3.30 -4.83
C SER A 19 -16.85 4.49 -5.71
N ARG A 20 -16.09 5.46 -5.17
CA ARG A 20 -15.56 6.63 -5.89
C ARG A 20 -14.20 6.39 -6.58
N HIS A 21 -13.88 5.15 -6.93
CA HIS A 21 -12.59 4.81 -7.56
C HIS A 21 -12.33 5.53 -8.90
N GLU A 22 -13.36 6.00 -9.60
CA GLU A 22 -13.22 6.78 -10.84
C GLU A 22 -12.42 8.07 -10.61
N ASP A 23 -12.55 8.68 -9.43
CA ASP A 23 -11.80 9.89 -9.05
C ASP A 23 -10.29 9.62 -9.03
N ILE A 24 -9.88 8.42 -8.59
CA ILE A 24 -8.47 8.00 -8.56
C ILE A 24 -7.90 7.91 -9.97
N THR A 25 -8.67 7.34 -10.90
CA THR A 25 -8.24 7.24 -12.31
C THR A 25 -8.17 8.62 -12.96
N HIS A 26 -9.11 9.52 -12.65
CA HIS A 26 -9.12 10.87 -13.19
C HIS A 26 -7.95 11.73 -12.66
N GLU A 27 -7.69 11.71 -11.36
CA GLU A 27 -6.67 12.55 -10.73
C GLU A 27 -5.24 12.04 -10.94
N LEU A 28 -5.03 10.72 -10.89
CA LEU A 28 -3.69 10.12 -10.93
C LEU A 28 -3.33 9.47 -12.27
N GLY A 29 -4.29 9.33 -13.19
CA GLY A 29 -4.11 8.60 -14.45
C GLY A 29 -3.85 7.10 -14.25
N ALA A 30 -4.14 6.56 -13.07
CA ALA A 30 -3.85 5.18 -12.68
C ALA A 30 -5.07 4.27 -12.92
N LYS A 31 -4.81 3.03 -13.37
CA LYS A 31 -5.87 2.03 -13.59
C LYS A 31 -6.35 1.46 -12.26
N VAL A 32 -7.66 1.35 -12.06
CA VAL A 32 -8.21 0.66 -10.88
C VAL A 32 -8.72 -0.73 -11.25
N PHE A 33 -8.41 -1.71 -10.41
CA PHE A 33 -8.88 -3.09 -10.50
C PHE A 33 -9.58 -3.51 -9.21
N PHE A 34 -10.52 -4.43 -9.33
CA PHE A 34 -11.24 -5.02 -8.20
C PHE A 34 -11.06 -6.53 -8.14
N THR A 35 -10.92 -7.08 -6.93
CA THR A 35 -10.87 -8.54 -6.74
C THR A 35 -12.22 -9.17 -7.06
N LYS A 36 -12.21 -10.34 -7.71
CA LYS A 36 -13.45 -11.07 -8.02
C LYS A 36 -14.10 -11.62 -6.75
N ALA A 37 -15.43 -11.66 -6.74
CA ALA A 37 -16.17 -12.38 -5.72
C ALA A 37 -15.73 -13.86 -5.69
N TYR A 38 -15.63 -14.44 -4.49
CA TYR A 38 -15.19 -15.83 -4.25
C TYR A 38 -13.76 -16.17 -4.70
N ALA A 39 -12.94 -15.18 -5.08
CA ALA A 39 -11.54 -15.37 -5.46
C ALA A 39 -10.57 -15.00 -4.32
N ALA A 40 -10.60 -15.74 -3.21
CA ALA A 40 -9.80 -15.45 -2.01
C ALA A 40 -8.28 -15.33 -2.32
N TRP A 41 -7.77 -16.07 -3.30
CA TRP A 41 -6.37 -16.02 -3.70
C TRP A 41 -5.94 -14.65 -4.26
N GLN A 42 -6.86 -13.84 -4.81
CA GLN A 42 -6.55 -12.48 -5.28
C GLN A 42 -6.36 -11.49 -4.13
N LYS A 43 -6.81 -11.84 -2.91
CA LYS A 43 -6.74 -10.99 -1.72
C LYS A 43 -5.55 -11.30 -0.82
N GLY A 44 -4.79 -12.36 -1.08
CA GLY A 44 -3.80 -12.90 -0.15
C GLY A 44 -2.78 -11.87 0.34
N SER A 45 -2.27 -11.01 -0.54
CA SER A 45 -1.33 -9.94 -0.17
C SER A 45 -1.98 -8.86 0.70
N ILE A 46 -3.21 -8.46 0.39
CA ILE A 46 -3.98 -7.45 1.14
C ILE A 46 -4.30 -7.99 2.54
N GLU A 47 -4.78 -9.23 2.63
CA GLU A 47 -5.12 -9.87 3.90
C GLU A 47 -3.88 -10.06 4.79
N ASN A 48 -2.74 -10.43 4.20
CA ASN A 48 -1.48 -10.54 4.92
C ASN A 48 -1.02 -9.18 5.46
N PHE A 49 -1.14 -8.11 4.66
CA PHE A 49 -0.83 -6.76 5.12
C PHE A 49 -1.76 -6.30 6.26
N ASN A 50 -3.08 -6.46 6.08
CA ASN A 50 -4.08 -6.10 7.09
C ASN A 50 -3.88 -6.86 8.40
N ARG A 51 -3.48 -8.15 8.33
CA ARG A 51 -3.12 -8.94 9.51
C ARG A 51 -1.91 -8.35 10.23
N ASN A 52 -0.88 -7.90 9.51
CA ASN A 52 0.29 -7.28 10.12
C ASN A 52 -0.05 -5.96 10.82
N VAL A 53 -0.90 -5.11 10.21
CA VAL A 53 -1.38 -3.87 10.84
C VAL A 53 -2.13 -4.17 12.14
N ARG A 54 -3.00 -5.19 12.13
CA ARG A 54 -3.79 -5.63 13.30
C ARG A 54 -2.97 -6.26 14.43
N ILE A 55 -1.68 -6.54 14.25
CA ILE A 55 -0.81 -6.94 15.39
C ILE A 55 -0.61 -5.76 16.35
N PHE A 56 -0.55 -4.53 15.80
CA PHE A 56 -0.25 -3.33 16.56
C PHE A 56 -1.51 -2.55 16.98
N LEU A 57 -2.62 -2.77 16.28
CA LEU A 57 -3.91 -2.20 16.63
C LEU A 57 -4.75 -3.24 17.34
N SER A 58 -5.30 -2.88 18.51
CA SER A 58 -6.24 -3.78 19.19
C SER A 58 -7.41 -4.12 18.25
N ARG A 59 -7.97 -5.33 18.34
CA ARG A 59 -9.04 -5.79 17.43
C ARG A 59 -10.28 -4.88 17.47
N LYS A 60 -10.49 -4.16 18.57
CA LYS A 60 -11.58 -3.20 18.80
C LYS A 60 -11.10 -1.74 18.78
N ALA A 61 -9.88 -1.48 18.29
CA ALA A 61 -9.38 -0.13 18.16
C ALA A 61 -10.31 0.63 17.22
N ASP A 62 -10.83 1.75 17.71
CA ASP A 62 -11.55 2.72 16.92
C ASP A 62 -10.52 3.52 16.14
N LEU A 63 -10.44 3.30 14.82
CA LEU A 63 -9.43 3.94 13.97
C LEU A 63 -9.57 5.45 13.95
N ASP A 64 -10.80 5.96 14.10
CA ASP A 64 -11.11 7.40 14.10
C ASP A 64 -10.60 8.11 15.37
N LYS A 65 -10.24 7.36 16.40
CA LYS A 65 -9.70 7.87 17.67
C LYS A 65 -8.19 7.68 17.82
N ILE A 66 -7.52 7.19 16.79
CA ILE A 66 -6.07 7.05 16.81
C ILE A 66 -5.45 8.41 16.50
N GLU A 67 -4.66 8.90 17.43
CA GLU A 67 -3.85 10.11 17.23
C GLU A 67 -2.92 9.94 16.02
N GLU A 68 -2.83 10.97 15.18
CA GLU A 68 -2.03 10.98 13.95
C GLU A 68 -0.58 10.52 14.18
N TRP A 69 0.06 10.98 15.26
CA TRP A 69 1.43 10.60 15.59
C TRP A 69 1.59 9.12 15.93
N LYS A 70 0.56 8.49 16.51
CA LYS A 70 0.56 7.03 16.76
C LYS A 70 0.40 6.26 15.46
N LEU A 71 -0.46 6.75 14.56
CA LEU A 71 -0.62 6.17 13.23
C LEU A 71 0.68 6.27 12.43
N GLN A 72 1.35 7.42 12.46
CA GLN A 72 2.64 7.60 11.81
C GLN A 72 3.71 6.66 12.40
N GLY A 73 3.80 6.55 13.72
CA GLY A 73 4.72 5.61 14.37
C GLY A 73 4.45 4.15 13.98
N LEU A 74 3.19 3.78 13.76
CA LEU A 74 2.82 2.46 13.24
C LEU A 74 3.27 2.26 11.78
N ILE A 75 3.05 3.25 10.92
CA ILE A 75 3.49 3.24 9.53
C ILE A 75 5.01 3.08 9.46
N ASP A 76 5.74 3.86 10.25
CA ASP A 76 7.20 3.81 10.31
C ASP A 76 7.69 2.44 10.79
N LEU A 77 7.05 1.87 11.81
CA LEU A 77 7.38 0.54 12.32
C LEU A 77 7.17 -0.56 11.27
N ILE A 78 6.09 -0.49 10.50
CA ILE A 78 5.79 -1.49 9.45
C ILE A 78 6.75 -1.34 8.28
N ASN A 79 7.03 -0.12 7.85
CA ASN A 79 7.86 0.16 6.68
C ASN A 79 9.36 -0.04 6.95
N ASN A 80 9.80 0.11 8.21
CA ASN A 80 11.19 -0.12 8.62
C ASN A 80 11.42 -1.51 9.26
N ARG A 81 10.44 -2.42 9.21
CA ARG A 81 10.63 -3.80 9.68
C ARG A 81 11.28 -4.66 8.59
N PRO A 82 12.44 -5.29 8.86
CA PRO A 82 13.06 -6.25 7.95
C PRO A 82 12.12 -7.40 7.56
N LYS A 83 12.03 -7.71 6.27
CA LYS A 83 11.20 -8.84 5.78
C LYS A 83 12.08 -9.92 5.17
N LYS A 84 11.90 -11.17 5.62
CA LYS A 84 12.62 -12.34 5.07
C LYS A 84 12.42 -12.50 3.56
N CYS A 85 11.21 -12.21 3.04
CA CYS A 85 10.93 -12.26 1.60
C CYS A 85 11.65 -11.17 0.78
N LEU A 86 12.20 -10.14 1.43
CA LEU A 86 13.00 -9.08 0.83
C LEU A 86 14.50 -9.27 1.13
N GLY A 87 14.95 -10.48 1.48
CA GLY A 87 16.35 -10.71 1.85
C GLY A 87 16.76 -10.00 3.14
N PHE A 88 15.82 -9.82 4.07
CA PHE A 88 16.00 -9.05 5.31
C PHE A 88 16.17 -7.54 5.13
N LEU A 89 15.92 -7.00 3.94
CA LEU A 89 15.72 -5.56 3.75
C LEU A 89 14.34 -5.13 4.26
N THR A 90 14.22 -3.85 4.55
CA THR A 90 12.96 -3.20 4.91
C THR A 90 12.16 -2.83 3.66
N PRO A 91 10.81 -2.79 3.74
CA PRO A 91 9.99 -2.25 2.67
C PRO A 91 10.41 -0.85 2.22
N ALA A 92 10.81 0.02 3.15
CA ALA A 92 11.27 1.38 2.85
C ALA A 92 12.55 1.42 2.00
N GLU A 93 13.53 0.57 2.31
CA GLU A 93 14.78 0.46 1.53
C GLU A 93 14.51 -0.06 0.12
N VAL A 94 13.76 -1.15 0.00
CA VAL A 94 13.43 -1.73 -1.30
C VAL A 94 12.62 -0.75 -2.14
N PHE A 95 11.62 -0.09 -1.54
CA PHE A 95 10.81 0.89 -2.23
C PHE A 95 11.63 2.07 -2.76
N SER A 96 12.54 2.62 -1.94
CA SER A 96 13.44 3.71 -2.35
C SER A 96 14.34 3.27 -3.52
N SER A 97 14.91 2.07 -3.46
CA SER A 97 15.74 1.54 -4.54
C SER A 97 14.97 1.36 -5.86
N GLU A 98 13.72 0.88 -5.80
CA GLU A 98 12.87 0.75 -6.99
C GLU A 98 12.48 2.11 -7.57
N LEU A 99 12.24 3.12 -6.73
CA LEU A 99 11.98 4.49 -7.19
C LEU A 99 13.19 5.09 -7.90
N GLU A 100 14.40 4.88 -7.37
CA GLU A 100 15.64 5.33 -8.01
C GLU A 100 15.80 4.69 -9.40
N LYS A 101 15.63 3.38 -9.52
CA LYS A 101 15.69 2.66 -10.82
C LYS A 101 14.69 3.23 -11.83
N LEU A 102 13.47 3.51 -11.40
CA LEU A 102 12.44 4.12 -12.25
C LEU A 102 12.87 5.53 -12.71
N ALA A 103 13.42 6.35 -11.81
CA ALA A 103 13.90 7.68 -12.15
C ALA A 103 15.02 7.63 -13.21
N TYR A 104 15.99 6.72 -13.08
CA TYR A 104 17.06 6.54 -14.07
C TYR A 104 16.54 6.06 -15.44
N SER A 105 15.49 5.26 -15.47
CA SER A 105 14.89 4.78 -16.73
C SER A 105 14.16 5.87 -17.52
N CYS A 106 13.66 6.91 -16.83
CA CYS A 106 12.99 8.04 -17.46
C CYS A 106 13.97 9.09 -18.01
N THR A 107 15.20 9.17 -17.49
CA THR A 107 16.22 10.15 -17.92
C THR A 107 17.13 9.65 -19.03
N SER A 108 17.00 8.38 -19.44
CA SER A 108 17.90 7.70 -20.39
C SER A 108 17.33 7.59 -21.82
N ASN A 109 16.35 8.41 -22.20
CA ASN A 109 15.79 8.49 -23.56
C ASN A 109 15.99 9.89 -24.15
#